data_AF-A0A800FZ18-F1
#
_entry.id   AF-A0A800FZ18-F1
#
_cell.length_a   1.000
_cell.length_b   1.000
_cell.length_c   1.000
_cell.angle_alpha   90.00
_cell.angle_beta   90.00
_cell.angle_gamma   90.00
#
_symmetry.space_group_name_H-M   'P 1'
#
loop_
_entity.id
_entity.type
_entity.pdbx_description
1 polymer ?
#
loop_
_entity_poly.entity_id
_entity_poly.type
_entity_poly.pdbx_seq_one_letter_code
_entity_poly.pdbx_strand_id
1 'polypeptide(L)'
;MLIARAPFRISFAGGGTDLPAYFSDYGGMVVSSTISKYFYVMLKPTMDDALEITSADFGMSERKKSGEPFNIQGDLGYLKLILQEFGLKQGISVFTASEVLPGTGLGSSSTVAVALIKALSTLCERKVTKSHTADMASGIEIGKLKRPIGLQDQYASSYGGLNVMRFSDEGVEVNPVGLPLELQEKFERSVMLFFTGESRDAATILKEQSQSSAEKKPVVIDSLHGIKQSSEDLLEAFRLGDIRAVGEIIHNSWEMKKRLAEGVSSPAIDEAYDLALKMGADGGKIAGAGGGGYLLLICDPSHQDKVTESLSALNFKRMTFHFDHGGAQVLVNSMPPISWGFIMTVRRKSQLVVAAGDMLAIVLASAIASQIRLGAWYGPNMENYQLMTIVFCAVTFISAWGHGIYRETSWISGKILLAGSYGMFLTIVLSYLLGGSPIVSRLWLLTTWLVGCLFLITFRFFSKKTLQLIRIYRNRVFRVLIVGANPGGISLAKDLEHGDKGSTVIGFLDDYLRPGSEMLSGIRVLGH
;
A
#
# COMPACT_ATOMS: atom_id res chain seq x y z
N MET A 1 4.78 -9.77 4.30
CA MET A 1 4.19 -8.95 3.23
C MET A 1 2.68 -9.05 3.35
N LEU A 2 1.95 -7.98 3.09
CA LEU A 2 0.49 -7.98 3.08
C LEU A 2 0.01 -7.50 1.71
N ILE A 3 -0.86 -8.26 1.06
CA ILE A 3 -1.47 -7.90 -0.21
C ILE A 3 -2.97 -7.82 0.01
N ALA A 4 -3.56 -6.67 -0.34
CA ALA A 4 -4.99 -6.47 -0.36
C ALA A 4 -5.43 -6.03 -1.75
N ARG A 5 -6.70 -6.26 -2.07
CA ARG A 5 -7.35 -5.75 -3.27
C ARG A 5 -8.75 -5.23 -2.97
N ALA A 6 -9.24 -4.33 -3.80
CA ALA A 6 -10.66 -3.98 -3.85
C ALA A 6 -11.15 -3.95 -5.31
N PRO A 7 -12.36 -4.45 -5.59
CA PRO A 7 -12.91 -4.46 -6.94
C PRO A 7 -13.43 -3.07 -7.36
N PHE A 8 -13.34 -2.78 -8.65
CA PHE A 8 -14.03 -1.66 -9.29
C PHE A 8 -15.52 -1.99 -9.47
N ARG A 9 -16.31 -0.99 -9.87
CA ARG A 9 -17.78 -1.10 -9.93
C ARG A 9 -18.39 -0.47 -11.17
N ILE A 10 -19.53 -1.00 -11.58
CA ILE A 10 -20.43 -0.45 -12.60
C ILE A 10 -21.72 0.01 -11.93
N SER A 11 -22.14 1.25 -12.20
CA SER A 11 -23.40 1.81 -11.72
C SER A 11 -24.48 1.75 -12.82
N PHE A 12 -25.51 0.93 -12.62
CA PHE A 12 -26.58 0.73 -13.61
C PHE A 12 -27.59 1.87 -13.54
N ALA A 13 -28.16 2.11 -12.35
CA ALA A 13 -29.18 3.15 -12.14
C ALA A 13 -28.91 3.95 -10.86
N GLY A 14 -29.47 5.16 -10.78
CA GLY A 14 -29.47 5.96 -9.56
C GLY A 14 -28.27 6.88 -9.34
N GLY A 15 -27.18 6.73 -10.13
CA GLY A 15 -25.96 7.50 -9.94
C GLY A 15 -26.19 9.01 -10.03
N GLY A 16 -25.71 9.76 -9.04
CA GLY A 16 -25.99 11.18 -8.85
C GLY A 16 -26.96 11.46 -7.70
N THR A 17 -27.84 10.50 -7.38
CA THR A 17 -28.72 10.60 -6.20
C THR A 17 -27.98 10.29 -4.90
N ASP A 18 -26.76 9.75 -4.98
CA ASP A 18 -25.84 9.46 -3.87
C ASP A 18 -25.00 10.68 -3.45
N LEU A 19 -25.25 11.85 -4.04
CA LEU A 19 -24.66 13.12 -3.61
C LEU A 19 -25.42 13.69 -2.40
N PRO A 20 -24.72 14.21 -1.36
CA PRO A 20 -25.36 14.80 -0.19
C PRO A 20 -26.34 15.93 -0.53
N ALA A 21 -26.05 16.72 -1.57
CA ALA A 21 -26.92 17.79 -2.05
C ALA A 21 -28.31 17.32 -2.53
N TYR A 22 -28.49 16.01 -2.74
CA TYR A 22 -29.77 15.42 -3.12
C TYR A 22 -30.32 14.46 -2.05
N PHE A 23 -29.53 13.48 -1.58
CA PHE A 23 -30.09 12.45 -0.70
C PHE A 23 -30.51 12.97 0.68
N SER A 24 -29.94 14.08 1.16
CA SER A 24 -30.34 14.65 2.46
C SER A 24 -31.80 15.12 2.45
N ASP A 25 -32.28 15.65 1.31
CA ASP A 25 -33.67 16.14 1.20
C ASP A 25 -34.63 15.04 0.72
N TYR A 26 -34.20 14.12 -0.15
CA TYR A 26 -35.11 13.23 -0.88
C TYR A 26 -34.82 11.74 -0.68
N GLY A 27 -33.72 11.37 -0.03
CA GLY A 27 -33.16 10.03 -0.01
C GLY A 27 -32.61 9.60 -1.39
N GLY A 28 -31.45 8.98 -1.40
CA GLY A 28 -30.78 8.48 -2.60
C GLY A 28 -31.00 6.98 -2.79
N MET A 29 -30.85 6.51 -4.03
CA MET A 29 -30.87 5.08 -4.34
C MET A 29 -29.98 4.79 -5.54
N VAL A 30 -29.12 3.77 -5.45
CA VAL A 30 -28.24 3.31 -6.53
C VAL A 30 -28.30 1.80 -6.64
N VAL A 31 -28.33 1.28 -7.87
CA VAL A 31 -28.08 -0.14 -8.14
C VAL A 31 -26.77 -0.29 -8.90
N SER A 32 -25.83 -1.01 -8.31
CA SER A 32 -24.48 -1.20 -8.87
C SER A 32 -23.96 -2.60 -8.61
N SER A 33 -23.02 -3.05 -9.44
CA SER A 33 -22.30 -4.31 -9.24
C SER A 33 -20.79 -4.09 -9.33
N THR A 34 -20.03 -4.80 -8.52
CA THR A 34 -18.58 -4.87 -8.67
C THR A 34 -18.15 -5.84 -9.75
N ILE A 35 -16.97 -5.61 -10.32
CA ILE A 35 -16.43 -6.40 -11.42
C ILE A 35 -15.07 -7.02 -11.07
N SER A 36 -14.67 -8.03 -11.83
CA SER A 36 -13.40 -8.75 -11.73
C SER A 36 -12.21 -7.94 -12.25
N LYS A 37 -12.15 -6.66 -11.88
CA LYS A 37 -11.05 -5.73 -12.11
C LYS A 37 -10.75 -5.08 -10.78
N TYR A 38 -9.49 -4.99 -10.41
CA TYR A 38 -9.12 -4.66 -9.05
C TYR A 38 -8.04 -3.58 -8.96
N PHE A 39 -8.05 -2.89 -7.84
CA PHE A 39 -6.92 -2.12 -7.35
C PHE A 39 -6.18 -2.92 -6.30
N TYR A 40 -4.86 -3.02 -6.43
CA TYR A 40 -4.00 -3.79 -5.54
C TYR A 40 -3.15 -2.87 -4.67
N VAL A 41 -3.04 -3.25 -3.40
CA VAL A 41 -2.16 -2.62 -2.42
C VAL A 41 -1.27 -3.68 -1.81
N MET A 42 0.04 -3.47 -1.89
CA MET A 42 1.04 -4.32 -1.27
C MET A 42 1.78 -3.53 -0.20
N LEU A 43 1.86 -4.10 1.00
CA LEU A 43 2.47 -3.51 2.17
C LEU A 43 3.65 -4.37 2.63
N LYS A 44 4.80 -3.74 2.85
CA LYS A 44 6.02 -4.40 3.33
C LYS A 44 6.75 -3.51 4.36
N PRO A 45 7.20 -4.03 5.52
CA PRO A 45 8.01 -3.24 6.44
C PRO A 45 9.32 -2.84 5.76
N THR A 46 9.77 -1.61 6.00
CA THR A 46 11.12 -1.19 5.62
C THR A 46 12.10 -1.51 6.74
N MET A 47 13.38 -1.69 6.38
CA MET A 47 14.43 -2.06 7.36
C MET A 47 15.00 -0.85 8.11
N ASP A 48 14.87 0.33 7.51
CA ASP A 48 15.41 1.61 7.96
C ASP A 48 14.33 2.55 8.53
N ASP A 49 13.15 2.02 8.86
CA ASP A 49 11.99 2.77 9.34
C ASP A 49 11.53 3.91 8.40
N ALA A 50 11.90 3.83 7.11
CA ALA A 50 11.44 4.76 6.09
C ALA A 50 10.03 4.43 5.60
N LEU A 51 9.27 5.45 5.25
CA LEU A 51 7.99 5.33 4.56
C LEU A 51 8.23 5.50 3.05
N GLU A 52 7.80 4.53 2.27
CA GLU A 52 7.94 4.52 0.81
C GLU A 52 6.58 4.28 0.19
N ILE A 53 6.24 5.06 -0.85
CA ILE A 53 5.04 4.91 -1.65
C ILE A 53 5.46 4.81 -3.10
N THR A 54 5.10 3.72 -3.76
CA THR A 54 5.34 3.49 -5.18
C THR A 54 4.01 3.22 -5.86
N SER A 55 3.65 4.04 -6.85
CA SER A 55 2.49 3.82 -7.70
C SER A 55 2.94 3.39 -9.09
N ALA A 56 2.55 2.18 -9.50
CA ALA A 56 2.81 1.69 -10.85
C ALA A 56 2.08 2.54 -11.90
N ASP A 57 0.84 2.97 -11.60
CA ASP A 57 -0.03 3.66 -12.56
C ASP A 57 0.49 5.05 -12.94
N PHE A 58 1.14 5.74 -11.99
CA PHE A 58 1.74 7.05 -12.21
C PHE A 58 3.25 6.99 -12.50
N GLY A 59 3.88 5.80 -12.40
CA GLY A 59 5.33 5.67 -12.52
C GLY A 59 6.11 6.46 -11.46
N MET A 60 5.51 6.69 -10.30
CA MET A 60 6.05 7.56 -9.25
C MET A 60 6.47 6.75 -8.03
N SER A 61 7.59 7.15 -7.43
CA SER A 61 8.05 6.61 -6.16
C SER A 61 8.53 7.74 -5.26
N GLU A 62 8.04 7.76 -4.03
CA GLU A 62 8.45 8.70 -3.00
C GLU A 62 8.87 7.93 -1.76
N ARG A 63 10.08 8.20 -1.28
CA ARG A 63 10.63 7.60 -0.07
C ARG A 63 11.06 8.68 0.90
N LYS A 64 10.79 8.43 2.18
CA LYS A 64 10.86 9.44 3.22
C LYS A 64 11.27 8.83 4.55
N LYS A 65 12.09 9.56 5.31
CA LYS A 65 12.61 9.08 6.60
C LYS A 65 11.56 9.22 7.71
N SER A 66 11.69 8.39 8.74
CA SER A 66 10.82 8.43 9.92
C SER A 66 10.81 9.82 10.57
N GLY A 67 9.63 10.36 10.85
CA GLY A 67 9.44 11.61 11.63
C GLY A 67 9.29 12.90 10.83
N GLU A 68 9.55 12.90 9.53
CA GLU A 68 9.23 14.06 8.68
C GLU A 68 7.69 14.11 8.43
N PRO A 69 7.05 15.28 8.22
CA PRO A 69 5.64 15.39 7.82
C PRO A 69 5.47 15.08 6.32
N PHE A 70 4.33 14.55 5.88
CA PHE A 70 4.06 14.41 4.45
C PHE A 70 3.72 15.77 3.87
N ASN A 71 4.29 16.10 2.70
CA ASN A 71 3.64 17.09 1.88
C ASN A 71 2.42 16.44 1.24
N ILE A 72 1.24 16.74 1.79
CA ILE A 72 -0.05 16.27 1.29
C ILE A 72 -0.38 16.98 -0.04
N GLN A 73 0.23 18.14 -0.29
CA GLN A 73 0.12 18.84 -1.57
C GLN A 73 1.06 18.20 -2.60
N GLY A 74 0.52 17.85 -3.77
CA GLY A 74 1.25 17.25 -4.89
C GLY A 74 0.88 15.80 -5.18
N ASP A 75 1.75 15.13 -5.92
CA ASP A 75 1.54 13.76 -6.40
C ASP A 75 1.34 12.77 -5.24
N LEU A 76 0.46 11.80 -5.45
CA LEU A 76 0.08 10.78 -4.47
C LEU A 76 -0.46 11.34 -3.13
N GLY A 77 -0.80 12.64 -3.06
CA GLY A 77 -1.29 13.34 -1.86
C GLY A 77 -2.43 12.61 -1.15
N TYR A 78 -3.30 11.99 -1.92
CA TYR A 78 -4.40 11.16 -1.44
C TYR A 78 -3.95 9.92 -0.64
N LEU A 79 -2.97 9.16 -1.16
CA LEU A 79 -2.42 7.98 -0.47
C LEU A 79 -1.70 8.39 0.82
N LYS A 80 -0.96 9.51 0.75
CA LYS A 80 -0.24 10.08 1.90
C LYS A 80 -1.18 10.47 3.04
N LEU A 81 -2.32 11.11 2.71
CA LEU A 81 -3.33 11.45 3.70
C LEU A 81 -3.86 10.18 4.39
N ILE A 82 -4.24 9.15 3.63
CA ILE A 82 -4.72 7.89 4.20
C ILE A 82 -3.65 7.27 5.13
N LEU A 83 -2.38 7.25 4.71
CA LEU A 83 -1.30 6.72 5.56
C LEU A 83 -1.13 7.52 6.87
N GLN A 84 -1.26 8.84 6.80
CA GLN A 84 -1.19 9.72 7.96
C GLN A 84 -2.34 9.45 8.95
N GLU A 85 -3.55 9.20 8.47
CA GLU A 85 -4.72 8.85 9.30
C GLU A 85 -4.52 7.58 10.14
N PHE A 86 -3.71 6.64 9.64
CA PHE A 86 -3.40 5.42 10.39
C PHE A 86 -2.29 5.60 11.43
N GLY A 87 -1.56 6.73 11.41
CA GLY A 87 -0.56 7.06 12.42
C GLY A 87 0.55 6.01 12.54
N LEU A 88 1.05 5.51 11.40
CA LEU A 88 2.05 4.44 11.36
C LEU A 88 3.34 4.85 12.08
N LYS A 89 3.77 4.05 13.07
CA LYS A 89 4.99 4.31 13.86
C LYS A 89 6.24 3.63 13.29
N GLN A 90 6.08 2.73 12.33
CA GLN A 90 7.16 2.00 11.67
C GLN A 90 7.17 2.34 10.18
N GLY A 91 8.35 2.26 9.59
CA GLY A 91 8.50 2.44 8.16
C GLY A 91 7.82 1.32 7.38
N ILE A 92 7.05 1.69 6.37
CA ILE A 92 6.38 0.77 5.48
C ILE A 92 6.58 1.19 4.04
N SER A 93 6.75 0.22 3.16
CA SER A 93 6.73 0.36 1.71
C SER A 93 5.33 -0.01 1.24
N VAL A 94 4.68 0.92 0.56
CA VAL A 94 3.34 0.84 0.01
C VAL A 94 3.49 0.81 -1.50
N PHE A 95 3.16 -0.30 -2.12
CA PHE A 95 3.10 -0.42 -3.57
C PHE A 95 1.65 -0.50 -4.01
N THR A 96 1.28 0.28 -5.01
CA THR A 96 -0.07 0.31 -5.56
C THR A 96 -0.07 0.08 -7.06
N ALA A 97 -1.07 -0.67 -7.54
CA ALA A 97 -1.26 -0.92 -8.97
C ALA A 97 -2.76 -1.09 -9.30
N SER A 98 -3.17 -0.60 -10.46
CA SER A 98 -4.56 -0.64 -10.92
C SER A 98 -4.68 -1.42 -12.22
N GLU A 99 -5.73 -2.25 -12.35
CA GLU A 99 -6.10 -2.85 -13.65
C GLU A 99 -6.92 -1.90 -14.54
N VAL A 100 -7.37 -0.78 -13.98
CA VAL A 100 -8.23 0.19 -14.65
C VAL A 100 -7.59 1.57 -14.57
N LEU A 101 -7.56 2.31 -15.68
CA LEU A 101 -7.02 3.66 -15.71
C LEU A 101 -7.81 4.59 -14.77
N PRO A 102 -7.14 5.57 -14.13
CA PRO A 102 -7.83 6.57 -13.32
C PRO A 102 -8.78 7.43 -14.19
N GLY A 103 -9.84 7.97 -13.59
CA GLY A 103 -10.78 8.89 -14.26
C GLY A 103 -11.69 8.24 -15.31
N THR A 104 -11.83 6.91 -15.28
CA THR A 104 -12.61 6.16 -16.28
C THR A 104 -14.07 5.91 -15.88
N GLY A 105 -14.50 6.43 -14.73
CA GLY A 105 -15.88 6.29 -14.27
C GLY A 105 -16.22 4.94 -13.62
N LEU A 106 -15.24 4.06 -13.36
CA LEU A 106 -15.42 2.77 -12.66
C LEU A 106 -15.17 2.82 -11.14
N GLY A 107 -15.15 4.02 -10.55
CA GLY A 107 -15.02 4.22 -9.10
C GLY A 107 -13.58 4.19 -8.60
N SER A 108 -12.63 4.56 -9.48
CA SER A 108 -11.21 4.28 -9.26
C SER A 108 -10.64 4.91 -7.99
N SER A 109 -10.92 6.18 -7.71
CA SER A 109 -10.35 6.89 -6.55
C SER A 109 -10.82 6.33 -5.21
N SER A 110 -12.09 5.98 -5.12
CA SER A 110 -12.68 5.42 -3.90
C SER A 110 -12.27 3.96 -3.70
N THR A 111 -12.13 3.20 -4.80
CA THR A 111 -11.56 1.83 -4.77
C THR A 111 -10.14 1.85 -4.18
N VAL A 112 -9.32 2.84 -4.55
CA VAL A 112 -7.99 3.05 -3.99
C VAL A 112 -8.02 3.26 -2.47
N ALA A 113 -8.91 4.13 -1.96
CA ALA A 113 -9.05 4.31 -0.50
C ALA A 113 -9.43 3.00 0.17
N VAL A 114 -10.47 2.34 -0.33
CA VAL A 114 -11.01 1.14 0.27
C VAL A 114 -9.94 0.04 0.34
N ALA A 115 -9.18 -0.18 -0.73
CA ALA A 115 -8.10 -1.16 -0.75
C ALA A 115 -6.98 -0.81 0.26
N LEU A 116 -6.55 0.45 0.30
CA LEU A 116 -5.48 0.91 1.20
C LEU A 116 -5.93 0.87 2.66
N ILE A 117 -7.14 1.33 2.97
CA ILE A 117 -7.75 1.27 4.31
C ILE A 117 -7.89 -0.18 4.75
N LYS A 118 -8.32 -1.09 3.87
CA LYS A 118 -8.41 -2.52 4.19
C LYS A 118 -7.04 -3.10 4.54
N ALA A 119 -6.02 -2.76 3.75
CA ALA A 119 -4.65 -3.20 3.96
C ALA A 119 -4.08 -2.68 5.29
N LEU A 120 -4.22 -1.38 5.54
CA LEU A 120 -3.71 -0.72 6.74
C LEU A 120 -4.48 -1.11 8.00
N SER A 121 -5.80 -1.29 7.93
CA SER A 121 -6.59 -1.79 9.06
C SER A 121 -6.13 -3.19 9.46
N THR A 122 -5.87 -4.05 8.48
CA THR A 122 -5.34 -5.39 8.73
C THR A 122 -3.93 -5.34 9.31
N LEU A 123 -3.06 -4.48 8.78
CA LEU A 123 -1.72 -4.24 9.31
C LEU A 123 -1.75 -3.78 10.77
N CYS A 124 -2.67 -2.88 11.11
CA CYS A 124 -2.84 -2.35 12.46
C CYS A 124 -3.67 -3.26 13.37
N GLU A 125 -3.98 -4.49 12.95
CA GLU A 125 -4.80 -5.46 13.68
C GLU A 125 -6.18 -4.93 14.09
N ARG A 126 -6.71 -3.97 13.30
CA ARG A 126 -8.06 -3.41 13.49
C ARG A 126 -9.08 -4.27 12.74
N LYS A 127 -10.01 -4.85 13.48
CA LYS A 127 -11.17 -5.53 12.88
C LYS A 127 -12.15 -4.47 12.38
N VAL A 128 -12.18 -4.25 11.08
CA VAL A 128 -13.11 -3.31 10.41
C VAL A 128 -14.15 -4.09 9.61
N THR A 129 -15.41 -3.67 9.73
CA THR A 129 -16.51 -4.19 8.90
C THR A 129 -16.47 -3.56 7.50
N LYS A 130 -17.26 -4.10 6.57
CA LYS A 130 -17.44 -3.52 5.23
C LYS A 130 -17.97 -2.10 5.31
N SER A 131 -19.02 -1.85 6.12
CA SER A 131 -19.54 -0.50 6.39
C SER A 131 -18.44 0.42 6.89
N HIS A 132 -17.76 0.05 7.98
CA HIS A 132 -16.73 0.89 8.58
C HIS A 132 -15.61 1.24 7.58
N THR A 133 -15.21 0.30 6.74
CA THR A 133 -14.20 0.54 5.70
C THR A 133 -14.69 1.59 4.68
N ALA A 134 -15.97 1.52 4.28
CA ALA A 134 -16.58 2.49 3.37
C ALA A 134 -16.78 3.86 4.04
N ASP A 135 -17.21 3.88 5.30
CA ASP A 135 -17.40 5.10 6.11
C ASP A 135 -16.08 5.84 6.28
N MET A 136 -15.00 5.12 6.59
CA MET A 136 -13.65 5.70 6.68
C MET A 136 -13.18 6.28 5.34
N ALA A 137 -13.39 5.55 4.25
CA ALA A 137 -13.02 6.02 2.91
C ALA A 137 -13.78 7.31 2.56
N SER A 138 -15.10 7.32 2.80
CA SER A 138 -15.99 8.45 2.53
C SER A 138 -15.62 9.66 3.40
N GLY A 139 -15.36 9.45 4.70
CA GLY A 139 -14.93 10.50 5.62
C GLY A 139 -13.60 11.15 5.24
N ILE A 140 -12.66 10.38 4.67
CA ILE A 140 -11.40 10.92 4.15
C ILE A 140 -11.64 11.71 2.86
N GLU A 141 -12.34 11.14 1.87
CA GLU A 141 -12.53 11.78 0.57
C GLU A 141 -13.45 13.00 0.62
N ILE A 142 -14.62 12.88 1.24
CA ILE A 142 -15.63 13.94 1.29
C ILE A 142 -15.35 14.86 2.48
N GLY A 143 -15.06 14.29 3.65
CA GLY A 143 -14.88 15.07 4.88
C GLY A 143 -13.58 15.87 4.90
N LYS A 144 -12.44 15.20 4.65
CA LYS A 144 -11.09 15.80 4.78
C LYS A 144 -10.58 16.42 3.49
N LEU A 145 -10.72 15.72 2.37
CA LEU A 145 -10.27 16.22 1.06
C LEU A 145 -11.30 17.12 0.37
N LYS A 146 -12.53 17.20 0.90
CA LYS A 146 -13.61 18.03 0.36
C LYS A 146 -13.89 17.73 -1.12
N ARG A 147 -13.72 16.47 -1.55
CA ARG A 147 -14.01 16.05 -2.92
C ARG A 147 -15.53 16.12 -3.15
N PRO A 148 -15.98 16.71 -4.27
CA PRO A 148 -17.40 16.81 -4.60
C PRO A 148 -17.89 15.48 -5.20
N ILE A 149 -17.85 14.40 -4.42
CA ILE A 149 -18.24 13.05 -4.85
C ILE A 149 -19.36 12.49 -3.98
N GLY A 150 -20.06 11.48 -4.50
CA GLY A 150 -21.10 10.76 -3.77
C GLY A 150 -20.52 9.60 -2.94
N LEU A 151 -21.43 8.81 -2.37
CA LEU A 151 -21.10 7.70 -1.47
C LEU A 151 -21.07 6.33 -2.16
N GLN A 152 -21.58 6.17 -3.38
CA GLN A 152 -21.79 4.82 -3.95
C GLN A 152 -20.48 4.03 -4.14
N ASP A 153 -19.38 4.70 -4.47
CA ASP A 153 -18.15 4.05 -4.92
C ASP A 153 -17.44 3.32 -3.77
N GLN A 154 -17.36 3.96 -2.61
CA GLN A 154 -16.72 3.40 -1.42
C GLN A 154 -17.50 2.17 -0.92
N TYR A 155 -18.82 2.25 -0.90
CA TYR A 155 -19.67 1.15 -0.46
C TYR A 155 -19.65 0.01 -1.46
N ALA A 156 -19.73 0.27 -2.76
CA ALA A 156 -19.61 -0.75 -3.80
C ALA A 156 -18.30 -1.55 -3.66
N SER A 157 -17.15 -0.88 -3.64
CA SER A 157 -15.85 -1.55 -3.56
C SER A 157 -15.62 -2.26 -2.22
N SER A 158 -16.19 -1.74 -1.13
CA SER A 158 -16.05 -2.37 0.19
C SER A 158 -16.93 -3.62 0.32
N TYR A 159 -18.18 -3.56 -0.15
CA TYR A 159 -19.14 -4.65 -0.02
C TYR A 159 -18.96 -5.74 -1.07
N GLY A 160 -18.75 -5.38 -2.34
CA GLY A 160 -18.79 -6.32 -3.45
C GLY A 160 -20.20 -6.83 -3.78
N GLY A 161 -20.37 -7.35 -4.99
CA GLY A 161 -21.62 -7.90 -5.50
C GLY A 161 -22.53 -6.87 -6.16
N LEU A 162 -23.62 -7.38 -6.74
CA LEU A 162 -24.76 -6.59 -7.20
C LEU A 162 -25.61 -6.18 -5.98
N ASN A 163 -25.67 -4.89 -5.70
CA ASN A 163 -26.38 -4.34 -4.55
C ASN A 163 -27.28 -3.18 -4.93
N VAL A 164 -28.38 -3.06 -4.20
CA VAL A 164 -29.12 -1.81 -4.04
C VAL A 164 -28.60 -1.08 -2.80
N MET A 165 -28.27 0.18 -2.97
CA MET A 165 -27.79 1.07 -1.91
C MET A 165 -28.80 2.19 -1.71
N ARG A 166 -29.22 2.43 -0.48
CA ARG A 166 -30.11 3.54 -0.12
C ARG A 166 -29.33 4.53 0.76
N PHE A 167 -29.38 5.81 0.40
CA PHE A 167 -28.60 6.87 1.05
C PHE A 167 -29.54 7.82 1.79
N SER A 168 -29.18 8.14 3.03
CA SER A 168 -29.93 9.05 3.90
C SER A 168 -28.98 9.74 4.87
N ASP A 169 -29.48 10.72 5.62
CA ASP A 169 -28.70 11.37 6.69
C ASP A 169 -28.41 10.41 7.87
N GLU A 170 -29.17 9.34 8.02
CA GLU A 170 -28.95 8.30 9.05
C GLU A 170 -27.82 7.34 8.67
N GLY A 171 -27.43 7.31 7.40
CA GLY A 171 -26.38 6.44 6.87
C GLY A 171 -26.75 5.78 5.55
N VAL A 172 -25.98 4.76 5.20
CA VAL A 172 -26.13 4.00 3.95
C VAL A 172 -26.52 2.57 4.24
N GLU A 173 -27.65 2.16 3.68
CA GLU A 173 -28.13 0.78 3.71
C GLU A 173 -27.67 0.08 2.42
N VAL A 174 -27.06 -1.11 2.55
CA VAL A 174 -26.59 -1.90 1.41
C VAL A 174 -27.24 -3.28 1.44
N ASN A 175 -28.09 -3.55 0.46
CA ASN A 175 -28.80 -4.82 0.33
C ASN A 175 -28.40 -5.53 -0.97
N PRO A 176 -27.98 -6.79 -0.93
CA PRO A 176 -27.73 -7.58 -2.14
C PRO A 176 -28.99 -7.76 -2.97
N VAL A 177 -28.87 -7.67 -4.30
CA VAL A 177 -29.96 -8.03 -5.21
C VAL A 177 -29.92 -9.53 -5.43
N GLY A 178 -30.85 -10.25 -4.80
CA GLY A 178 -30.95 -11.71 -4.91
C GLY A 178 -31.53 -12.16 -6.24
N LEU A 179 -30.68 -12.39 -7.25
CA LEU A 179 -31.08 -12.93 -8.54
C LEU A 179 -30.95 -14.47 -8.55
N PRO A 180 -31.87 -15.20 -9.21
CA PRO A 180 -31.62 -16.59 -9.60
C PRO A 180 -30.34 -16.69 -10.45
N LEU A 181 -29.56 -17.77 -10.27
CA LEU A 181 -28.27 -17.95 -10.95
C LEU A 181 -28.37 -17.80 -12.47
N GLU A 182 -29.40 -18.39 -13.10
CA GLU A 182 -29.63 -18.30 -14.54
C GLU A 182 -29.84 -16.84 -14.99
N LEU A 183 -30.59 -16.06 -14.21
CA LEU A 183 -30.82 -14.65 -14.51
C LEU A 183 -29.56 -13.81 -14.28
N GLN A 184 -28.79 -14.12 -13.25
CA GLN A 184 -27.51 -13.47 -12.99
C GLN A 184 -26.53 -13.70 -14.15
N GLU A 185 -26.40 -14.94 -14.62
CA GLU A 185 -25.55 -15.28 -15.77
C GLU A 185 -26.04 -14.63 -17.06
N LYS A 186 -27.36 -14.63 -17.29
CA LYS A 186 -27.97 -13.95 -18.44
C LYS A 186 -27.67 -12.45 -18.40
N PHE A 187 -27.88 -11.81 -17.25
CA PHE A 187 -27.59 -10.39 -17.07
C PHE A 187 -26.10 -10.09 -17.30
N GLU A 188 -25.19 -10.81 -16.65
CA GLU A 188 -23.75 -10.63 -16.80
C GLU A 188 -23.30 -10.74 -18.26
N ARG A 189 -23.80 -11.77 -18.98
CA ARG A 189 -23.49 -11.95 -20.41
C ARG A 189 -24.03 -10.82 -21.28
N SER A 190 -25.10 -10.15 -20.89
CA SER A 190 -25.68 -9.03 -21.62
C SER A 190 -24.98 -7.70 -21.36
N VAL A 191 -24.10 -7.59 -20.36
CA VAL A 191 -23.41 -6.33 -20.05
C VAL A 191 -22.11 -6.21 -20.86
N MET A 192 -21.94 -5.09 -21.56
CA MET A 192 -20.73 -4.76 -22.29
C MET A 192 -20.13 -3.44 -21.79
N LEU A 193 -18.80 -3.38 -21.72
CA LEU A 193 -18.04 -2.17 -21.37
C LEU A 193 -17.05 -1.82 -22.48
N PHE A 194 -17.06 -0.56 -22.90
CA PHE A 194 -16.15 -0.03 -23.91
C PHE A 194 -15.42 1.21 -23.38
N PHE A 195 -14.09 1.17 -23.38
CA PHE A 195 -13.28 2.34 -23.08
C PHE A 195 -13.36 3.33 -24.24
N THR A 196 -13.75 4.58 -23.97
CA THR A 196 -13.95 5.61 -24.99
C THR A 196 -12.65 6.26 -25.47
N GLY A 197 -11.51 5.96 -24.82
CA GLY A 197 -10.22 6.60 -25.10
C GLY A 197 -9.97 7.88 -24.31
N GLU A 198 -11.01 8.48 -23.72
CA GLU A 198 -10.90 9.67 -22.87
C GLU A 198 -11.00 9.30 -21.39
N SER A 199 -10.15 9.92 -20.57
CA SER A 199 -10.31 9.97 -19.11
C SER A 199 -10.47 11.42 -18.71
N ARG A 200 -11.45 11.72 -17.85
CA ARG A 200 -11.71 13.08 -17.37
C ARG A 200 -11.85 13.10 -15.86
N ASP A 201 -11.49 14.23 -15.28
CA ASP A 201 -11.74 14.48 -13.86
C ASP A 201 -13.25 14.67 -13.64
N ALA A 202 -13.86 13.69 -12.98
CA ALA A 202 -15.27 13.70 -12.61
C ALA A 202 -15.64 14.88 -11.69
N ALA A 203 -14.66 15.51 -11.02
CA ALA A 203 -14.90 16.57 -10.04
C ALA A 203 -15.62 17.78 -10.64
N THR A 204 -15.32 18.18 -11.88
CA THR A 204 -15.96 19.36 -12.50
C THR A 204 -17.45 19.14 -12.74
N ILE A 205 -17.82 18.00 -13.34
CA ILE A 205 -19.22 17.63 -13.64
C ILE A 205 -20.00 17.46 -12.33
N LEU A 206 -19.42 16.76 -11.35
CA LEU A 206 -20.09 16.52 -10.07
C LEU A 206 -20.23 17.80 -9.24
N LYS A 207 -19.29 18.74 -9.35
CA LYS A 207 -19.39 20.05 -8.70
C LYS A 207 -20.56 20.86 -9.28
N GLU A 208 -20.69 20.91 -10.61
CA GLU A 208 -21.80 21.58 -11.28
C GLU A 208 -23.16 20.96 -10.91
N GLN A 209 -23.24 19.64 -10.92
CA GLN A 209 -24.43 18.90 -10.52
C GLN A 209 -24.78 19.15 -9.04
N SER A 210 -23.80 19.06 -8.14
CA SER A 210 -23.99 19.29 -6.71
C SER A 210 -24.46 20.71 -6.42
N GLN A 211 -23.86 21.71 -7.07
CA GLN A 211 -24.29 23.10 -6.97
C GLN A 211 -25.72 23.30 -7.47
N SER A 212 -26.05 22.77 -8.65
CA SER A 212 -27.40 22.91 -9.22
C SER A 212 -28.47 22.17 -8.42
N SER A 213 -28.11 21.07 -7.75
CA SER A 213 -28.99 20.34 -6.81
C SER A 213 -29.22 21.14 -5.53
N ALA A 214 -28.16 21.73 -4.96
CA ALA A 214 -28.26 22.61 -3.79
C ALA A 214 -29.08 23.88 -4.07
N GLU A 215 -28.98 24.42 -5.28
CA GLU A 215 -29.81 25.53 -5.78
C GLU A 215 -31.26 25.11 -6.12
N LYS A 216 -31.58 23.81 -6.01
CA LYS A 216 -32.89 23.22 -6.29
C LYS A 216 -33.43 23.60 -7.67
N LYS A 217 -32.56 23.61 -8.69
CA LYS A 217 -32.99 23.88 -10.08
C LYS A 217 -34.03 22.83 -10.49
N PRO A 218 -35.26 23.22 -10.91
CA PRO A 218 -36.34 22.27 -11.16
C PRO A 218 -35.96 21.15 -12.13
N VAL A 219 -35.33 21.48 -13.26
CA VAL A 219 -34.89 20.51 -14.27
C VAL A 219 -33.93 19.46 -13.70
N VAL A 220 -33.00 19.86 -12.83
CA VAL A 220 -32.01 18.96 -12.23
C VAL A 220 -32.65 18.04 -11.20
N ILE A 221 -33.53 18.59 -10.36
CA ILE A 221 -34.23 17.82 -9.33
C ILE A 221 -35.20 16.82 -9.96
N ASP A 222 -35.97 17.23 -10.97
CA ASP A 222 -36.89 16.35 -11.70
C ASP A 222 -36.12 15.21 -12.40
N SER A 223 -34.99 15.52 -13.05
CA SER A 223 -34.11 14.50 -13.63
C SER A 223 -33.57 13.53 -12.56
N LEU A 224 -33.18 14.02 -11.38
CA LEU A 224 -32.69 13.16 -10.30
C LEU A 224 -33.80 12.30 -9.70
N HIS A 225 -35.04 12.78 -9.61
CA HIS A 225 -36.19 11.97 -9.23
C HIS A 225 -36.43 10.85 -10.24
N GLY A 226 -36.38 11.13 -11.54
CA GLY A 226 -36.50 10.10 -12.57
C GLY A 226 -35.35 9.09 -12.57
N ILE A 227 -34.11 9.54 -12.30
CA ILE A 227 -32.94 8.66 -12.15
C ILE A 227 -33.07 7.77 -10.91
N LYS A 228 -33.60 8.30 -9.81
CA LYS A 228 -33.92 7.52 -8.61
C LYS A 228 -34.98 6.47 -8.92
N GLN A 229 -36.07 6.86 -9.58
CA GLN A 229 -37.16 5.96 -9.98
C GLN A 229 -36.66 4.81 -10.87
N SER A 230 -35.73 5.10 -11.79
CA SER A 230 -35.09 4.08 -12.64
C SER A 230 -34.41 2.97 -11.84
N SER A 231 -33.99 3.24 -10.59
CA SER A 231 -33.42 2.21 -9.71
C SER A 231 -34.47 1.22 -9.21
N GLU A 232 -35.67 1.70 -8.86
CA GLU A 232 -36.79 0.84 -8.47
C GLU A 232 -37.32 0.06 -9.67
N ASP A 233 -37.46 0.72 -10.84
CA ASP A 233 -37.90 0.08 -12.07
C ASP A 233 -36.94 -1.05 -12.50
N LEU A 234 -35.64 -0.86 -12.28
CA LEU A 234 -34.61 -1.87 -12.57
C LEU A 234 -34.71 -3.08 -11.64
N LEU A 235 -35.07 -2.89 -10.36
CA LEU A 235 -35.34 -4.01 -9.45
C LEU A 235 -36.59 -4.79 -9.88
N GLU A 236 -37.62 -4.10 -10.38
CA GLU A 236 -38.82 -4.74 -10.90
C GLU A 236 -38.52 -5.52 -12.20
N ALA A 237 -37.73 -4.96 -13.11
CA ALA A 237 -37.29 -5.66 -14.31
C ALA A 237 -36.49 -6.94 -13.98
N PHE A 238 -35.62 -6.88 -12.96
CA PHE A 238 -34.96 -8.07 -12.44
C PHE A 238 -35.94 -9.09 -11.85
N ARG A 239 -36.96 -8.65 -11.10
CA ARG A 239 -38.00 -9.53 -10.55
C ARG A 239 -38.76 -10.26 -11.65
N LEU A 240 -39.00 -9.59 -12.78
CA LEU A 240 -39.68 -10.15 -13.96
C LEU A 240 -38.76 -10.94 -14.89
N GLY A 241 -37.44 -10.91 -14.68
CA GLY A 241 -36.45 -11.59 -15.53
C GLY A 241 -36.26 -10.95 -16.91
N ASP A 242 -36.66 -9.70 -17.08
CA ASP A 242 -36.64 -8.98 -18.36
C ASP A 242 -35.36 -8.12 -18.51
N ILE A 243 -34.32 -8.71 -19.09
CA ILE A 243 -33.03 -8.04 -19.32
C ILE A 243 -33.13 -6.95 -20.41
N ARG A 244 -34.08 -7.09 -21.35
CA ARG A 244 -34.28 -6.04 -22.36
C ARG A 244 -34.85 -4.79 -21.69
N ALA A 245 -35.84 -4.95 -20.81
CA ALA A 245 -36.36 -3.85 -20.01
C ALA A 245 -35.27 -3.18 -19.17
N VAL A 246 -34.30 -3.94 -18.63
CA VAL A 246 -33.13 -3.36 -17.94
C VAL A 246 -32.34 -2.42 -18.87
N GLY A 247 -32.11 -2.81 -20.13
CA GLY A 247 -31.49 -1.95 -21.14
C GLY A 247 -32.28 -0.66 -21.39
N GLU A 248 -33.59 -0.78 -21.62
CA GLU A 248 -34.49 0.35 -21.87
C GLU A 248 -34.55 1.32 -20.67
N ILE A 249 -34.58 0.81 -19.44
CA ILE A 249 -34.54 1.62 -18.21
C ILE A 249 -33.21 2.37 -18.10
N ILE A 250 -32.09 1.71 -18.39
CA ILE A 250 -30.77 2.36 -18.38
C ILE A 250 -30.68 3.44 -19.46
N HIS A 251 -31.24 3.21 -20.65
CA HIS A 251 -31.35 4.23 -21.70
C HIS A 251 -32.13 5.46 -21.22
N ASN A 252 -33.32 5.26 -20.65
CA ASN A 252 -34.13 6.38 -20.14
C ASN A 252 -33.39 7.16 -19.05
N SER A 253 -32.72 6.43 -18.13
CA SER A 253 -31.89 7.04 -17.10
C SER A 253 -30.72 7.84 -17.67
N TRP A 254 -30.12 7.38 -18.77
CA TRP A 254 -29.05 8.09 -19.48
C TRP A 254 -29.54 9.41 -20.09
N GLU A 255 -30.69 9.41 -20.76
CA GLU A 255 -31.29 10.62 -21.32
C GLU A 255 -31.59 11.68 -20.24
N MET A 256 -32.02 11.24 -19.05
CA MET A 256 -32.18 12.13 -17.89
C MET A 256 -30.84 12.62 -17.36
N LYS A 257 -29.83 11.75 -17.31
CA LYS A 257 -28.48 12.08 -16.83
C LYS A 257 -27.80 13.13 -17.70
N LYS A 258 -27.97 13.09 -19.02
CA LYS A 258 -27.44 14.11 -19.95
C LYS A 258 -27.96 15.52 -19.67
N ARG A 259 -29.13 15.65 -19.00
CA ARG A 259 -29.73 16.94 -18.64
C ARG A 259 -29.18 17.53 -17.33
N LEU A 260 -28.33 16.80 -16.61
CA LEU A 260 -27.81 17.24 -15.30
C LEU A 260 -26.69 18.27 -15.42
N ALA A 261 -25.86 18.17 -16.47
CA ALA A 261 -24.75 19.08 -16.74
C ALA A 261 -24.30 18.94 -18.21
N GLU A 262 -23.81 20.02 -18.81
CA GLU A 262 -23.40 20.04 -20.24
C GLU A 262 -22.26 19.06 -20.54
N GLY A 263 -21.35 18.85 -19.58
CA GLY A 263 -20.17 17.99 -19.73
C GLY A 263 -20.44 16.49 -19.62
N VAL A 264 -21.69 16.05 -19.47
CA VAL A 264 -22.02 14.63 -19.23
C VAL A 264 -21.79 13.76 -20.45
N SER A 265 -22.07 14.25 -21.65
CA SER A 265 -21.82 13.56 -22.93
C SER A 265 -20.97 14.42 -23.87
N SER A 266 -20.64 13.87 -25.04
CA SER A 266 -19.97 14.57 -26.13
C SER A 266 -20.49 14.04 -27.47
N PRO A 267 -20.31 14.78 -28.58
CA PRO A 267 -20.73 14.32 -29.90
C PRO A 267 -20.17 12.94 -30.27
N ALA A 268 -18.92 12.64 -29.88
CA ALA A 268 -18.30 11.34 -30.13
C ALA A 268 -18.93 10.22 -29.28
N ILE A 269 -19.32 10.52 -28.04
CA ILE A 269 -20.03 9.56 -27.18
C ILE A 269 -21.44 9.31 -27.72
N ASP A 270 -22.14 10.37 -28.12
CA ASP A 270 -23.50 10.27 -28.66
C ASP A 270 -23.52 9.51 -30.00
N GLU A 271 -22.58 9.78 -30.90
CA GLU A 271 -22.41 9.04 -32.16
C GLU A 271 -22.18 7.54 -31.92
N ALA A 272 -21.25 7.20 -31.01
CA ALA A 272 -20.96 5.82 -30.65
C ALA A 272 -22.17 5.13 -30.01
N TYR A 273 -22.89 5.84 -29.13
CA TYR A 273 -24.08 5.31 -28.47
C TYR A 273 -25.22 5.05 -29.46
N ASP A 274 -25.51 5.99 -30.36
CA ASP A 274 -26.52 5.84 -31.40
C ASP A 274 -26.18 4.69 -32.36
N LEU A 275 -24.89 4.53 -32.70
CA LEU A 275 -24.43 3.40 -33.50
C LEU A 275 -24.64 2.07 -32.77
N ALA A 276 -24.34 2.00 -31.47
CA ALA A 276 -24.57 0.80 -30.67
C ALA A 276 -26.05 0.40 -30.63
N LEU A 277 -26.96 1.37 -30.44
CA LEU A 277 -28.41 1.12 -30.50
C LEU A 277 -28.84 0.60 -31.87
N LYS A 278 -28.36 1.22 -32.96
CA LYS A 278 -28.64 0.76 -34.33
C LYS A 278 -28.18 -0.67 -34.59
N MET A 279 -27.09 -1.10 -33.95
CA MET A 279 -26.51 -2.43 -34.10
C MET A 279 -27.13 -3.49 -33.18
N GLY A 280 -28.06 -3.11 -32.30
CA GLY A 280 -28.85 -4.04 -31.48
C GLY A 280 -28.61 -3.97 -29.98
N ALA A 281 -27.95 -2.93 -29.46
CA ALA A 281 -27.94 -2.67 -28.02
C ALA A 281 -29.34 -2.20 -27.55
N ASP A 282 -29.80 -2.74 -26.41
CA ASP A 282 -31.10 -2.40 -25.81
C ASP A 282 -31.05 -1.06 -25.06
N GLY A 283 -29.86 -0.63 -24.64
CA GLY A 283 -29.63 0.65 -23.96
C GLY A 283 -28.28 0.73 -23.30
N GLY A 284 -27.97 1.86 -22.67
CA GLY A 284 -26.68 2.07 -22.04
C GLY A 284 -26.46 3.49 -21.55
N LYS A 285 -25.25 3.76 -21.08
CA LYS A 285 -24.84 5.04 -20.48
C LYS A 285 -23.33 5.13 -20.33
N ILE A 286 -22.80 6.32 -20.07
CA ILE A 286 -21.48 6.44 -19.46
C ILE A 286 -21.53 5.96 -18.00
N ALA A 287 -20.59 5.10 -17.61
CA ALA A 287 -20.57 4.43 -16.31
C ALA A 287 -20.29 5.40 -15.12
N GLY A 288 -19.58 6.50 -15.38
CA GLY A 288 -19.15 7.48 -14.37
C GLY A 288 -20.00 8.74 -14.30
N ALA A 289 -19.39 9.85 -13.85
CA ALA A 289 -20.01 11.17 -13.81
C ALA A 289 -20.40 11.67 -15.22
N GLY A 290 -19.57 11.39 -16.22
CA GLY A 290 -19.79 11.78 -17.62
C GLY A 290 -18.50 12.24 -18.30
N GLY A 291 -18.58 12.60 -19.57
CA GLY A 291 -17.51 13.23 -20.34
C GLY A 291 -16.40 12.28 -20.82
N GLY A 292 -16.51 10.97 -20.58
CA GLY A 292 -15.54 9.97 -21.03
C GLY A 292 -15.56 8.71 -20.18
N GLY A 293 -14.48 7.93 -20.25
CA GLY A 293 -14.29 6.72 -19.47
C GLY A 293 -14.84 5.47 -20.15
N TYR A 294 -15.77 4.78 -19.49
CA TYR A 294 -16.42 3.60 -20.07
C TYR A 294 -17.86 3.87 -20.48
N LEU A 295 -18.18 3.50 -21.72
CA LEU A 295 -19.53 3.31 -22.22
C LEU A 295 -20.02 1.91 -21.80
N LEU A 296 -21.08 1.89 -21.00
CA LEU A 296 -21.83 0.72 -20.57
C LEU A 296 -22.99 0.48 -21.53
N LEU A 297 -23.13 -0.76 -22.00
CA LEU A 297 -24.25 -1.18 -22.85
C LEU A 297 -24.88 -2.46 -22.31
N ILE A 298 -26.20 -2.57 -22.46
CA ILE A 298 -26.94 -3.82 -22.35
C ILE A 298 -27.26 -4.27 -23.78
N CYS A 299 -26.88 -5.50 -24.12
CA CYS A 299 -27.00 -6.03 -25.46
C CYS A 299 -27.18 -7.54 -25.42
N ASP A 300 -28.20 -8.04 -26.11
CA ASP A 300 -28.39 -9.47 -26.31
C ASP A 300 -27.13 -10.11 -26.96
N PRO A 301 -26.66 -11.28 -26.49
CA PRO A 301 -25.49 -11.95 -27.03
C PRO A 301 -25.48 -12.09 -28.56
N SER A 302 -26.63 -12.23 -29.21
CA SER A 302 -26.75 -12.35 -30.66
C SER A 302 -26.33 -11.10 -31.46
N HIS A 303 -26.30 -9.92 -30.82
CA HIS A 303 -25.93 -8.64 -31.46
C HIS A 303 -24.54 -8.15 -31.05
N GLN A 304 -23.90 -8.77 -30.05
CA GLN A 304 -22.68 -8.23 -29.44
C GLN A 304 -21.48 -8.15 -30.39
N ASP A 305 -21.34 -9.09 -31.33
CA ASP A 305 -20.24 -9.08 -32.29
C ASP A 305 -20.34 -7.87 -33.22
N LYS A 306 -21.55 -7.59 -33.73
CA LYS A 306 -21.82 -6.41 -34.58
C LYS A 306 -21.57 -5.10 -33.83
N VAL A 307 -22.04 -5.01 -32.58
CA VAL A 307 -21.79 -3.85 -31.72
C VAL A 307 -20.30 -3.67 -31.46
N THR A 308 -19.58 -4.76 -31.15
CA THR A 308 -18.15 -4.73 -30.87
C THR A 308 -17.34 -4.27 -32.08
N GLU A 309 -17.62 -4.82 -33.27
CA GLU A 309 -16.96 -4.42 -34.51
C GLU A 309 -17.18 -2.94 -34.83
N SER A 310 -18.44 -2.50 -34.74
CA SER A 310 -18.83 -1.12 -35.06
C SER A 310 -18.18 -0.10 -34.12
N LEU A 311 -18.14 -0.39 -32.81
CA LEU A 311 -17.49 0.49 -31.83
C LEU A 311 -15.97 0.44 -31.93
N SER A 312 -15.40 -0.72 -32.25
CA SER A 312 -13.94 -0.85 -32.47
C SER A 312 -13.47 0.01 -33.64
N ALA A 313 -14.29 0.15 -34.69
CA ALA A 313 -14.02 1.06 -35.81
C ALA A 313 -13.97 2.54 -35.39
N LEU A 314 -14.64 2.91 -34.29
CA LEU A 314 -14.57 4.24 -33.67
C LEU A 314 -13.48 4.35 -32.60
N ASN A 315 -12.56 3.38 -32.52
CA ASN A 315 -11.49 3.26 -31.50
C ASN A 315 -11.97 2.99 -30.06
N PHE A 316 -13.22 2.58 -29.87
CA PHE A 316 -13.71 2.16 -28.57
C PHE A 316 -13.24 0.74 -28.27
N LYS A 317 -12.65 0.51 -27.10
CA LYS A 317 -12.04 -0.78 -26.77
C LYS A 317 -12.87 -1.57 -25.78
N ARG A 318 -13.35 -2.75 -26.19
CA ARG A 318 -14.11 -3.65 -25.31
C ARG A 318 -13.24 -4.14 -24.15
N MET A 319 -13.78 -4.09 -22.93
CA MET A 319 -13.20 -4.71 -21.74
C MET A 319 -13.92 -6.01 -21.41
N THR A 320 -13.15 -7.06 -21.13
CA THR A 320 -13.67 -8.31 -20.56
C THR A 320 -13.64 -8.24 -19.04
N PHE A 321 -14.72 -8.72 -18.41
CA PHE A 321 -14.87 -8.77 -16.96
C PHE A 321 -15.95 -9.80 -16.59
N HIS A 322 -16.00 -10.15 -15.30
CA HIS A 322 -17.08 -10.87 -14.64
C HIS A 322 -17.62 -10.04 -13.48
N PHE A 323 -18.81 -10.35 -12.96
CA PHE A 323 -19.22 -9.77 -11.68
C PHE A 323 -18.39 -10.35 -10.52
N ASP A 324 -17.99 -9.49 -9.60
CA ASP A 324 -17.31 -9.88 -8.36
C ASP A 324 -18.27 -9.74 -7.18
N HIS A 325 -18.13 -10.62 -6.17
CA HIS A 325 -18.95 -10.62 -4.95
C HIS A 325 -18.13 -10.39 -3.67
N GLY A 326 -16.81 -10.31 -3.79
CA GLY A 326 -15.90 -10.41 -2.66
C GLY A 326 -15.71 -9.11 -1.89
N GLY A 327 -15.82 -7.97 -2.57
CA GLY A 327 -15.50 -6.66 -2.01
C GLY A 327 -14.02 -6.54 -1.64
N ALA A 328 -13.70 -5.66 -0.70
CA ALA A 328 -12.32 -5.42 -0.29
C ALA A 328 -11.75 -6.58 0.56
N GLN A 329 -10.66 -7.18 0.11
CA GLN A 329 -10.11 -8.41 0.66
C GLN A 329 -8.59 -8.37 0.84
N VAL A 330 -8.11 -9.13 1.82
CA VAL A 330 -6.68 -9.40 2.01
C VAL A 330 -6.38 -10.75 1.40
N LEU A 331 -5.54 -10.77 0.37
CA LEU A 331 -5.17 -11.99 -0.38
C LEU A 331 -4.04 -12.74 0.32
N VAL A 332 -3.07 -11.99 0.84
CA VAL A 332 -1.89 -12.54 1.51
C VAL A 332 -1.63 -11.72 2.76
N ASN A 333 -1.44 -12.39 3.89
CA ASN A 333 -0.90 -11.76 5.09
C ASN A 333 0.21 -12.64 5.69
N SER A 334 1.44 -12.38 5.24
CA SER A 334 2.67 -12.97 5.79
C SER A 334 3.42 -11.99 6.69
N MET A 335 2.74 -10.96 7.19
CA MET A 335 3.35 -10.02 8.11
C MET A 335 3.55 -10.71 9.46
N PRO A 336 4.75 -10.65 10.06
CA PRO A 336 4.92 -11.17 11.42
C PRO A 336 3.97 -10.39 12.34
N PRO A 337 3.32 -11.05 13.33
CA PRO A 337 2.46 -10.37 14.29
C PRO A 337 3.27 -9.24 14.94
N ILE A 338 2.81 -8.01 14.71
CA ILE A 338 3.51 -6.80 15.14
C ILE A 338 3.18 -6.64 16.62
N SER A 339 3.86 -7.40 17.47
CA SER A 339 3.84 -7.09 18.90
C SER A 339 4.57 -5.76 19.11
N TRP A 340 3.77 -4.69 19.13
CA TRP A 340 4.18 -3.30 19.24
C TRP A 340 5.17 -3.03 20.40
N GLY A 341 5.14 -3.86 21.45
CA GLY A 341 6.12 -3.83 22.54
C GLY A 341 7.43 -4.58 22.25
N PHE A 342 7.38 -5.77 21.66
CA PHE A 342 8.51 -6.70 21.69
C PHE A 342 9.67 -6.29 20.77
N ILE A 343 9.37 -5.73 19.59
CA ILE A 343 10.41 -5.36 18.61
C ILE A 343 11.20 -4.13 19.10
N MET A 344 10.54 -3.14 19.71
CA MET A 344 11.23 -1.98 20.32
C MET A 344 12.05 -2.40 21.54
N THR A 345 11.51 -3.28 22.40
CA THR A 345 12.25 -3.76 23.58
C THR A 345 13.48 -4.57 23.19
N VAL A 346 13.41 -5.42 22.17
CA VAL A 346 14.56 -6.22 21.70
C VAL A 346 15.60 -5.34 21.00
N ARG A 347 15.19 -4.35 20.18
CA ARG A 347 16.10 -3.47 19.45
C ARG A 347 16.87 -2.52 20.40
N ARG A 348 16.19 -1.88 21.36
CA ARG A 348 16.84 -1.08 22.42
C ARG A 348 17.74 -1.95 23.32
N LYS A 349 17.29 -3.14 23.72
CA LYS A 349 18.13 -4.07 24.50
C LYS A 349 19.37 -4.50 23.72
N SER A 350 19.26 -4.80 22.42
CA SER A 350 20.43 -5.17 21.61
C SER A 350 21.43 -4.02 21.41
N GLN A 351 20.96 -2.78 21.25
CA GLN A 351 21.83 -1.61 21.14
C GLN A 351 22.58 -1.33 22.45
N LEU A 352 21.87 -1.43 23.58
CA LEU A 352 22.47 -1.30 24.91
C LEU A 352 23.48 -2.42 25.20
N VAL A 353 23.19 -3.66 24.80
CA VAL A 353 24.11 -4.79 24.96
C VAL A 353 25.38 -4.61 24.14
N VAL A 354 25.28 -4.12 22.90
CA VAL A 354 26.46 -3.85 22.06
C VAL A 354 27.29 -2.70 22.63
N ALA A 355 26.64 -1.60 23.03
CA ALA A 355 27.34 -0.47 23.64
C ALA A 355 28.03 -0.87 24.96
N ALA A 356 27.35 -1.64 25.82
CA ALA A 356 27.92 -2.15 27.06
C ALA A 356 29.11 -3.10 26.79
N GLY A 357 29.00 -3.96 25.77
CA GLY A 357 30.08 -4.85 25.36
C GLY A 357 31.29 -4.12 24.79
N ASP A 358 31.08 -3.05 24.01
CA ASP A 358 32.16 -2.20 23.52
C ASP A 358 32.89 -1.50 24.68
N MET A 359 32.17 -1.01 25.69
CA MET A 359 32.79 -0.44 26.90
C MET A 359 33.56 -1.48 27.70
N LEU A 360 33.00 -2.69 27.85
CA LEU A 360 33.67 -3.79 28.54
C LEU A 360 34.97 -4.20 27.83
N ALA A 361 34.98 -4.24 26.49
CA ALA A 361 36.17 -4.51 25.70
C ALA A 361 37.29 -3.50 25.98
N ILE A 362 36.95 -2.22 26.10
CA ILE A 362 37.90 -1.15 26.44
C ILE A 362 38.45 -1.33 27.86
N VAL A 363 37.57 -1.58 28.84
CA VAL A 363 37.98 -1.81 30.25
C VAL A 363 38.91 -3.01 30.37
N LEU A 364 38.60 -4.12 29.69
CA LEU A 364 39.46 -5.31 29.67
C LEU A 364 40.81 -5.03 29.00
N ALA A 365 40.82 -4.28 27.90
CA ALA A 365 42.06 -3.87 27.23
C ALA A 365 42.94 -3.00 28.14
N SER A 366 42.34 -2.03 28.83
CA SER A 366 43.01 -1.19 29.83
C SER A 366 43.57 -2.00 31.00
N ALA A 367 42.82 -3.00 31.49
CA ALA A 367 43.28 -3.88 32.56
C ALA A 367 44.50 -4.73 32.15
N ILE A 368 44.46 -5.30 30.94
CA ILE A 368 45.59 -6.05 30.37
C ILE A 368 46.81 -5.14 30.20
N ALA A 369 46.61 -3.92 29.66
CA ALA A 369 47.68 -2.95 29.52
C ALA A 369 48.29 -2.55 30.88
N SER A 370 47.45 -2.38 31.91
CA SER A 370 47.91 -2.09 33.28
C SER A 370 48.73 -3.25 33.84
N GLN A 371 48.29 -4.49 33.63
CA GLN A 371 48.99 -5.67 34.10
C GLN A 371 50.36 -5.84 33.42
N ILE A 372 50.44 -5.63 32.11
CA ILE A 372 51.70 -5.66 31.35
C ILE A 372 52.66 -4.58 31.85
N ARG A 373 52.15 -3.40 32.22
CA ARG A 373 52.98 -2.26 32.60
C ARG A 373 53.42 -2.29 34.06
N LEU A 374 52.52 -2.61 34.98
CA LEU A 374 52.73 -2.52 36.42
C LEU A 374 53.13 -3.85 37.06
N GLY A 375 52.97 -4.98 36.35
CA GLY A 375 53.27 -6.32 36.85
C GLY A 375 52.31 -6.81 37.95
N ALA A 376 51.34 -5.98 38.36
CA ALA A 376 50.36 -6.28 39.38
C ALA A 376 49.02 -5.58 39.10
N TRP A 377 47.93 -6.21 39.53
CA TRP A 377 46.56 -5.69 39.38
C TRP A 377 46.31 -4.44 40.24
N TYR A 378 47.17 -4.20 41.21
CA TYR A 378 47.14 -3.06 42.14
C TYR A 378 48.56 -2.52 42.28
N GLY A 379 48.76 -1.24 41.99
CA GLY A 379 50.05 -0.57 42.03
C GLY A 379 49.92 0.94 42.26
N PRO A 380 51.02 1.64 42.57
CA PRO A 380 50.98 3.09 42.78
C PRO A 380 50.48 3.81 41.52
N ASN A 381 49.67 4.87 41.72
CA ASN A 381 49.00 5.66 40.68
C ASN A 381 47.89 4.96 39.88
N MET A 382 47.36 3.80 40.33
CA MET A 382 46.26 3.09 39.63
C MET A 382 45.03 3.97 39.38
N GLU A 383 44.74 4.92 40.27
CA GLU A 383 43.63 5.88 40.12
C GLU A 383 43.74 6.67 38.80
N ASN A 384 44.95 7.03 38.38
CA ASN A 384 45.18 7.74 37.11
C ASN A 384 44.89 6.86 35.89
N TYR A 385 45.24 5.58 35.95
CA TYR A 385 44.96 4.59 34.89
C TYR A 385 43.46 4.30 34.79
N GLN A 386 42.78 4.19 35.93
CA GLN A 386 41.32 4.02 35.99
C GLN A 386 40.59 5.26 35.46
N LEU A 387 41.00 6.46 35.87
CA LEU A 387 40.44 7.72 35.39
C LEU A 387 40.60 7.84 33.87
N MET A 388 41.79 7.54 33.32
CA MET A 388 42.00 7.57 31.87
C MET A 388 41.18 6.50 31.13
N THR A 389 40.94 5.34 31.74
CA THR A 389 40.05 4.30 31.17
C THR A 389 38.61 4.79 31.09
N ILE A 390 38.13 5.49 32.12
CA ILE A 390 36.79 6.09 32.15
C ILE A 390 36.66 7.16 31.07
N VAL A 391 37.66 8.05 30.95
CA VAL A 391 37.71 9.08 29.90
C VAL A 391 37.69 8.42 28.52
N PHE A 392 38.49 7.38 28.30
CA PHE A 392 38.54 6.69 27.03
C PHE A 392 37.18 6.04 26.67
N CYS A 393 36.54 5.35 27.62
CA CYS A 393 35.19 4.83 27.45
C CYS A 393 34.18 5.93 27.08
N ALA A 394 34.18 7.04 27.82
CA ALA A 394 33.25 8.14 27.60
C ALA A 394 33.43 8.77 26.21
N VAL A 395 34.66 9.07 25.80
CA VAL A 395 34.93 9.68 24.49
C VAL A 395 34.62 8.71 23.36
N THR A 396 35.00 7.43 23.47
CA THR A 396 34.67 6.44 22.44
C THR A 396 33.17 6.22 22.35
N PHE A 397 32.44 6.21 23.46
CA PHE A 397 30.98 6.14 23.46
C PHE A 397 30.35 7.35 22.76
N ILE A 398 30.76 8.57 23.12
CA ILE A 398 30.24 9.81 22.51
C ILE A 398 30.55 9.87 21.02
N SER A 399 31.78 9.52 20.62
CA SER A 399 32.18 9.46 19.22
C SER A 399 31.37 8.42 18.44
N ALA A 400 31.22 7.21 18.97
CA ALA A 400 30.44 6.16 18.33
C ALA A 400 28.94 6.49 18.26
N TRP A 401 28.41 7.18 19.27
CA TRP A 401 27.04 7.68 19.27
C TRP A 401 26.83 8.80 18.23
N GLY A 402 27.75 9.77 18.17
CA GLY A 402 27.71 10.88 17.22
C GLY A 402 27.80 10.41 15.76
N HIS A 403 28.61 9.38 15.48
CA HIS A 403 28.69 8.76 14.16
C HIS A 403 27.55 7.78 13.84
N GLY A 404 26.55 7.66 14.72
CA GLY A 404 25.39 6.80 14.51
C GLY A 404 25.71 5.30 14.51
N ILE A 405 26.85 4.88 15.04
CA ILE A 405 27.30 3.47 15.00
C ILE A 405 26.35 2.55 15.79
N TYR A 406 25.74 3.07 16.85
CA TYR A 406 24.71 2.35 17.62
C TYR A 406 23.30 2.51 17.03
N ARG A 407 23.11 3.38 16.02
CA ARG A 407 21.83 3.61 15.31
C ARG A 407 21.72 2.76 14.04
N GLU A 408 22.82 2.59 13.31
CA GLU A 408 22.89 1.75 12.10
C GLU A 408 23.07 0.27 12.45
N THR A 409 22.33 -0.62 11.78
CA THR A 409 22.47 -2.09 11.90
C THR A 409 23.77 -2.64 11.30
N SER A 410 24.82 -1.83 11.15
CA SER A 410 26.14 -2.28 10.74
C SER A 410 26.92 -2.79 11.95
N TRP A 411 26.72 -4.07 12.28
CA TRP A 411 27.40 -4.73 13.42
C TRP A 411 28.93 -4.68 13.29
N ILE A 412 29.45 -4.67 12.07
CA ILE A 412 30.87 -4.49 11.75
C ILE A 412 30.96 -3.27 10.84
N SER A 413 31.59 -2.22 11.34
CA SER A 413 31.78 -0.98 10.61
C SER A 413 33.17 -0.47 10.96
N GLY A 414 34.01 -0.18 9.95
CA GLY A 414 35.32 0.45 10.18
C GLY A 414 35.21 1.76 10.97
N LYS A 415 34.01 2.37 11.03
CA LYS A 415 33.72 3.55 11.85
C LYS A 415 33.94 3.32 13.35
N ILE A 416 33.81 2.09 13.89
CA ILE A 416 34.06 1.85 15.33
C ILE A 416 35.55 1.91 15.66
N LEU A 417 36.41 1.44 14.74
CA LEU A 417 37.86 1.59 14.87
C LEU A 417 38.26 3.06 14.76
N LEU A 418 37.57 3.82 13.89
CA LEU A 418 37.73 5.27 13.79
C LEU A 418 37.35 5.96 15.11
N ALA A 419 36.19 5.62 15.69
CA ALA A 419 35.72 6.15 16.97
C ALA A 419 36.63 5.77 18.15
N GLY A 420 37.14 4.53 18.17
CA GLY A 420 38.15 4.08 19.13
C GLY A 420 39.47 4.84 18.98
N SER A 421 39.90 5.09 17.75
CA SER A 421 41.14 5.83 17.45
C SER A 421 41.02 7.31 17.78
N TYR A 422 39.88 7.95 17.50
CA TYR A 422 39.60 9.33 17.93
C TYR A 422 39.49 9.44 19.45
N GLY A 423 38.85 8.46 20.10
CA GLY A 423 38.81 8.39 21.56
C GLY A 423 40.20 8.36 22.17
N MET A 424 41.09 7.56 21.58
CA MET A 424 42.46 7.43 22.03
C MET A 424 43.26 8.73 21.80
N PHE A 425 43.14 9.31 20.61
CA PHE A 425 43.79 10.57 20.26
C PHE A 425 43.38 11.69 21.23
N LEU A 426 42.08 11.85 21.49
CA LEU A 426 41.59 12.87 22.42
C LEU A 426 42.04 12.60 23.85
N THR A 427 42.07 11.33 24.28
CA THR A 427 42.59 10.95 25.61
C THR A 427 44.07 11.32 25.75
N ILE A 428 44.87 11.10 24.69
CA ILE A 428 46.27 11.54 24.65
C ILE A 428 46.37 13.07 24.76
N VAL A 429 45.61 13.82 23.96
CA VAL A 429 45.61 15.28 23.99
C VAL A 429 45.19 15.82 25.36
N LEU A 430 44.12 15.29 25.96
CA LEU A 430 43.68 15.66 27.30
C LEU A 430 44.73 15.35 28.36
N SER A 431 45.45 14.23 28.23
CA SER A 431 46.53 13.88 29.16
C SER A 431 47.71 14.87 29.12
N TYR A 432 47.92 15.56 28.00
CA TYR A 432 48.93 16.63 27.87
C TYR A 432 48.43 17.99 28.36
N LEU A 433 47.14 18.30 28.15
CA LEU A 433 46.55 19.58 28.56
C LEU A 433 46.32 19.67 30.09
N LEU A 434 46.10 18.53 30.76
CA LEU A 434 45.74 18.47 32.18
C LEU A 434 46.92 18.31 33.15
N GLY A 435 48.18 18.21 32.68
CA GLY A 435 49.33 18.15 33.60
C GLY A 435 50.69 18.03 32.90
N GLY A 436 51.67 18.82 33.37
CA GLY A 436 53.03 18.97 32.81
C GLY A 436 53.96 17.73 32.83
N SER A 437 53.40 16.53 33.01
CA SER A 437 54.05 15.24 32.76
C SER A 437 52.95 14.22 32.44
N PRO A 438 53.17 13.23 31.54
CA PRO A 438 52.09 12.35 31.11
C PRO A 438 51.53 11.57 32.31
N ILE A 439 50.27 11.84 32.63
CA ILE A 439 49.50 11.24 33.75
C ILE A 439 49.56 9.70 33.70
N VAL A 440 49.72 9.13 32.50
CA VAL A 440 49.81 7.70 32.24
C VAL A 440 50.91 7.40 31.21
N SER A 441 51.55 6.23 31.32
CA SER A 441 52.60 5.78 30.40
C SER A 441 52.14 5.70 28.93
N ARG A 442 52.96 6.20 28.00
CA ARG A 442 52.75 6.04 26.54
C ARG A 442 52.63 4.59 26.10
N LEU A 443 53.39 3.70 26.74
CA LEU A 443 53.32 2.27 26.48
C LEU A 443 51.93 1.72 26.83
N TRP A 444 51.40 2.12 27.99
CA TRP A 444 50.05 1.72 28.40
C TRP A 444 48.98 2.23 27.43
N LEU A 445 49.10 3.48 26.99
CA LEU A 445 48.19 4.10 26.03
C LEU A 445 48.17 3.32 24.69
N LEU A 446 49.35 3.00 24.14
CA LEU A 446 49.46 2.22 22.90
C LEU A 446 48.96 0.78 23.06
N THR A 447 49.31 0.11 24.17
CA THR A 447 48.86 -1.25 24.44
C THR A 447 47.34 -1.31 24.62
N THR A 448 46.75 -0.35 25.35
CA THR A 448 45.30 -0.24 25.52
C THR A 448 44.60 -0.06 24.18
N TRP A 449 45.12 0.77 23.29
CA TRP A 449 44.55 0.99 21.96
C TRP A 449 44.64 -0.26 21.08
N LEU A 450 45.80 -0.92 21.00
CA LEU A 450 45.98 -2.12 20.18
C LEU A 450 45.08 -3.27 20.66
N VAL A 451 45.08 -3.55 21.96
CA VAL A 451 44.25 -4.61 22.55
C VAL A 451 42.77 -4.25 22.46
N GLY A 452 42.42 -2.98 22.65
CA GLY A 452 41.04 -2.48 22.53
C GLY A 452 40.48 -2.64 21.12
N CYS A 453 41.25 -2.27 20.09
CA CYS A 453 40.86 -2.49 18.69
C CYS A 453 40.62 -3.97 18.39
N LEU A 454 41.51 -4.86 18.86
CA LEU A 454 41.36 -6.31 18.70
C LEU A 454 40.07 -6.79 19.37
N PHE A 455 39.85 -6.45 20.64
CA PHE A 455 38.68 -6.88 21.39
C PHE A 455 37.37 -6.35 20.83
N LEU A 456 37.32 -5.09 20.37
CA LEU A 456 36.14 -4.51 19.73
C LEU A 456 35.77 -5.26 18.43
N ILE A 457 36.77 -5.61 17.61
CA ILE A 457 36.55 -6.40 16.39
C ILE A 457 36.03 -7.80 16.75
N THR A 458 36.72 -8.48 17.65
CA THR A 458 36.40 -9.86 18.04
C THR A 458 35.00 -9.93 18.68
N PHE A 459 34.71 -9.05 19.65
CA PHE A 459 33.41 -8.99 20.32
C PHE A 459 32.26 -8.78 19.33
N ARG A 460 32.40 -7.82 18.40
CA ARG A 460 31.37 -7.52 17.41
C ARG A 460 31.19 -8.64 16.39
N PHE A 461 32.28 -9.31 15.99
CA PHE A 461 32.22 -10.49 15.14
C PHE A 461 31.44 -11.64 15.80
N PHE A 462 31.78 -11.98 17.05
CA PHE A 462 31.10 -13.05 17.78
C PHE A 462 29.65 -12.70 18.15
N SER A 463 29.37 -11.44 18.51
CA SER A 463 28.01 -10.98 18.78
C SER A 463 27.11 -11.12 17.55
N LYS A 464 27.63 -10.78 16.36
CA LYS A 464 26.93 -11.00 15.08
C LYS A 464 26.67 -12.48 14.84
N LYS A 465 27.67 -13.34 15.00
CA LYS A 465 27.56 -14.79 14.79
C LYS A 465 26.58 -15.44 15.77
N THR A 466 26.59 -15.01 17.03
CA THR A 466 25.66 -15.49 18.06
C THR A 466 24.22 -15.10 17.77
N LEU A 467 23.98 -13.86 17.32
CA LEU A 467 22.65 -13.44 16.88
C LEU A 467 22.16 -14.16 15.63
N GLN A 468 23.07 -14.50 14.71
CA GLN A 468 22.75 -15.35 13.56
C GLN A 468 22.33 -16.76 14.04
N LEU A 469 23.09 -17.38 14.93
CA LEU A 469 22.78 -18.69 15.50
C LEU A 469 21.43 -18.68 16.25
N ILE A 470 21.14 -17.65 17.05
CA ILE A 470 19.86 -17.51 17.75
C ILE A 470 18.67 -17.41 16.76
N ARG A 471 18.86 -16.77 15.60
CA ARG A 471 17.81 -16.69 14.55
C ARG A 471 17.55 -18.04 13.89
N ILE A 472 18.61 -18.79 13.61
CA ILE A 472 18.54 -20.14 13.06
C ILE A 472 17.84 -21.07 14.06
N TYR A 473 18.22 -21.04 15.33
CA TYR A 473 17.66 -21.91 16.38
C TYR A 473 16.20 -21.60 16.72
N ARG A 474 15.73 -20.37 16.48
CA ARG A 474 14.32 -19.95 16.68
C ARG A 474 13.41 -20.18 15.46
N ASN A 475 13.86 -20.93 14.45
CA ASN A 475 13.08 -21.32 13.28
C ASN A 475 12.50 -20.14 12.46
N ARG A 476 13.18 -18.97 12.47
CA ARG A 476 12.82 -17.81 11.63
C ARG A 476 13.55 -17.86 10.29
N VAL A 477 13.33 -18.93 9.54
CA VAL A 477 13.89 -19.10 8.19
C VAL A 477 12.89 -18.54 7.18
N PHE A 478 13.27 -17.49 6.46
CA PHE A 478 12.43 -16.92 5.41
C PHE A 478 12.43 -17.84 4.19
N ARG A 479 11.26 -18.37 3.88
CA ARG A 479 10.98 -19.15 2.69
C ARG A 479 10.87 -18.21 1.49
N VAL A 480 11.81 -18.31 0.53
CA VAL A 480 11.93 -17.40 -0.61
C VAL A 480 11.49 -18.10 -1.89
N LEU A 481 10.66 -17.43 -2.68
CA LEU A 481 10.26 -17.83 -4.02
C LEU A 481 10.78 -16.78 -5.01
N ILE A 482 11.45 -17.19 -6.07
CA ILE A 482 12.09 -16.27 -7.02
C ILE A 482 11.28 -16.24 -8.32
N VAL A 483 10.81 -15.06 -8.72
CA VAL A 483 10.10 -14.89 -10.00
C VAL A 483 11.12 -14.64 -11.11
N GLY A 484 11.10 -15.50 -12.13
CA GLY A 484 12.04 -15.56 -13.24
C GLY A 484 13.26 -16.42 -12.93
N ALA A 485 13.34 -17.60 -13.54
CA ALA A 485 14.49 -18.50 -13.47
C ALA A 485 15.53 -18.22 -14.56
N ASN A 486 15.77 -16.94 -14.85
CA ASN A 486 16.82 -16.49 -15.75
C ASN A 486 18.21 -16.53 -15.03
N PRO A 487 19.34 -16.30 -15.73
CA PRO A 487 20.67 -16.32 -15.11
C PRO A 487 20.80 -15.39 -13.88
N GLY A 488 20.07 -14.28 -13.85
CA GLY A 488 20.01 -13.38 -12.69
C GLY A 488 19.28 -14.00 -11.50
N GLY A 489 18.12 -14.61 -11.72
CA GLY A 489 17.37 -15.35 -10.71
C GLY A 489 18.16 -16.53 -10.13
N ILE A 490 18.88 -17.27 -10.99
CA ILE A 490 19.76 -18.36 -10.56
C ILE A 490 20.92 -17.84 -9.71
N SER A 491 21.54 -16.71 -10.09
CA SER A 491 22.60 -16.08 -9.29
C SER A 491 22.09 -15.63 -7.92
N LEU A 492 20.91 -15.01 -7.88
CA LEU A 492 20.26 -14.59 -6.63
C LEU A 492 19.95 -15.79 -5.72
N ALA A 493 19.47 -16.89 -6.30
CA ALA A 493 19.24 -18.12 -5.56
C ALA A 493 20.53 -18.69 -4.96
N LYS A 494 21.62 -18.72 -5.74
CA LYS A 494 22.94 -19.14 -5.25
C LYS A 494 23.44 -18.25 -4.11
N ASP A 495 23.27 -16.94 -4.20
CA ASP A 495 23.67 -15.98 -3.15
C ASP A 495 22.84 -16.12 -1.87
N LEU A 496 21.57 -16.49 -2.00
CA LEU A 496 20.66 -16.72 -0.88
C LEU A 496 20.87 -18.09 -0.21
N GLU A 497 21.31 -19.10 -0.97
CA GLU A 497 21.67 -20.44 -0.47
C GLU A 497 23.08 -20.48 0.14
N HIS A 498 24.07 -19.85 -0.49
CA HIS A 498 25.46 -19.80 0.03
C HIS A 498 25.62 -18.78 1.16
N GLY A 499 24.73 -17.81 1.26
CA GLY A 499 24.68 -16.87 2.36
C GLY A 499 23.88 -17.46 3.51
N ASP A 500 24.55 -17.85 4.59
CA ASP A 500 23.99 -18.30 5.87
C ASP A 500 23.19 -17.16 6.57
N LYS A 501 22.12 -16.70 5.90
CA LYS A 501 21.38 -15.44 6.14
C LYS A 501 19.98 -15.68 6.71
N GLY A 502 19.60 -16.93 6.99
CA GLY A 502 18.28 -17.26 7.52
C GLY A 502 17.17 -17.19 6.47
N SER A 503 17.50 -17.53 5.22
CA SER A 503 16.54 -17.70 4.11
C SER A 503 16.78 -19.04 3.43
N THR A 504 15.72 -19.70 2.98
CA THR A 504 15.78 -20.92 2.17
C THR A 504 14.98 -20.69 0.90
N VAL A 505 15.60 -20.92 -0.25
CA VAL A 505 14.93 -20.78 -1.54
C VAL A 505 14.10 -22.03 -1.78
N ILE A 506 12.79 -21.89 -1.90
CA ILE A 506 11.87 -23.03 -2.10
C ILE A 506 11.76 -23.39 -3.58
N GLY A 507 11.88 -22.40 -4.47
CA GLY A 507 11.68 -22.62 -5.90
C GLY A 507 11.61 -21.33 -6.72
N PHE A 508 11.36 -21.50 -8.01
CA PHE A 508 11.16 -20.43 -8.97
C PHE A 508 9.70 -20.37 -9.45
N LEU A 509 9.22 -19.18 -9.83
CA LEU A 509 8.03 -19.00 -10.66
C LEU A 509 8.49 -18.48 -12.01
N ASP A 510 8.09 -19.11 -13.11
CA ASP A 510 8.54 -18.71 -14.43
C ASP A 510 7.48 -19.02 -15.50
N ASP A 511 7.07 -17.99 -16.23
CA ASP A 511 6.05 -18.10 -17.28
C ASP A 511 6.50 -18.94 -18.48
N TYR A 512 7.81 -19.10 -18.68
CA TYR A 512 8.40 -19.76 -19.85
C TYR A 512 8.91 -21.16 -19.56
N LEU A 513 9.32 -21.43 -18.31
CA LEU A 513 9.83 -22.72 -17.89
C LEU A 513 8.73 -23.57 -17.25
N ARG A 514 8.79 -24.89 -17.49
CA ARG A 514 7.75 -25.81 -16.99
C ARG A 514 7.89 -26.02 -15.49
N PRO A 515 6.78 -26.06 -14.73
CA PRO A 515 6.79 -26.50 -13.34
C PRO A 515 7.44 -27.88 -13.22
N GLY A 516 8.39 -28.01 -12.29
CA GLY A 516 9.23 -29.18 -12.09
C GLY A 516 10.63 -29.08 -12.69
N SER A 517 10.91 -28.10 -13.58
CA SER A 517 12.25 -27.86 -14.11
C SER A 517 13.24 -27.53 -13.00
N GLU A 518 14.32 -28.32 -12.89
CA GLU A 518 15.37 -28.12 -11.88
C GLU A 518 16.37 -27.07 -12.36
N MET A 519 16.51 -25.99 -11.60
CA MET A 519 17.36 -24.83 -11.96
C MET A 519 18.64 -24.79 -11.13
N LEU A 520 18.60 -25.34 -9.92
CA LEU A 520 19.69 -25.57 -8.99
C LEU A 520 19.43 -26.89 -8.27
N SER A 521 20.48 -27.53 -7.76
CA SER A 521 20.33 -28.82 -7.04
C SER A 521 19.30 -28.69 -5.92
N GLY A 522 18.17 -29.39 -6.07
CA GLY A 522 17.06 -29.37 -5.11
C GLY A 522 16.08 -28.19 -5.19
N ILE A 523 16.27 -27.23 -6.10
CA ILE A 523 15.39 -26.06 -6.29
C ILE A 523 14.78 -26.08 -7.69
N ARG A 524 13.45 -26.17 -7.75
CA ARG A 524 12.68 -26.34 -9.00
C ARG A 524 11.79 -25.14 -9.29
N VAL A 525 11.39 -25.00 -10.55
CA VAL A 525 10.25 -24.16 -10.93
C VAL A 525 8.98 -24.79 -10.32
N LEU A 526 8.21 -24.03 -9.56
CA LEU A 526 7.02 -24.52 -8.84
C LEU A 526 5.71 -24.18 -9.56
N GLY A 527 5.74 -23.19 -10.45
CA GLY A 527 4.57 -22.67 -11.12
C GLY A 527 4.96 -21.62 -12.17
N HIS A 528 3.94 -21.16 -12.89
CA HIS A 528 4.02 -19.97 -13.72
C HIS A 528 3.83 -18.74 -12.85
#